data_AF-A0AA41DBG0-F1
#
_entry.id   AF-A0AA41DBG0-F1
#
_cell.length_a   1.000
_cell.length_b   1.000
_cell.length_c   1.000
_cell.angle_alpha   90.00
_cell.angle_beta   90.00
_cell.angle_gamma   90.00
#
_symmetry.space_group_name_H-M   'P 1'
#
loop_
_entity.id
_entity.type
_entity.pdbx_description
1 polymer ?
#
loop_
_entity_poly.entity_id
_entity_poly.type
_entity_poly.pdbx_seq_one_letter_code
_entity_poly.pdbx_strand_id
1 'polypeptide(L)'
;ERAALVALVPQYEASLAPASRQGCRRAIAKLAMAYPSAKVSDIEAEARLEIYADALDDVPGDVLAAACAAALRESRFFPTPAEIRERCGMLARRKWELSKIRALVATHDRMWRPDPAPLSAEEAAEVSKIAARFKTDDQAAEAKAA
;
A
#
# COMPACT_ATOMS: atom_id res chain seq x y z
N GLU A 1 -6.78 -16.53 4.38
CA GLU A 1 -6.12 -15.50 3.55
C GLU A 1 -6.82 -14.13 3.62
N ARG A 2 -8.14 -14.01 3.36
CA ARG A 2 -8.90 -12.76 3.51
C ARG A 2 -8.69 -12.00 4.81
N ALA A 3 -8.83 -12.67 5.96
CA ALA A 3 -8.72 -12.05 7.27
C ALA A 3 -7.34 -11.37 7.46
N ALA A 4 -6.28 -12.00 6.93
CA ALA A 4 -4.94 -11.42 6.96
C ALA A 4 -4.84 -10.16 6.08
N LEU A 5 -5.42 -10.18 4.87
CA LEU A 5 -5.46 -9.00 3.99
C LEU A 5 -6.24 -7.84 4.61
N VAL A 6 -7.39 -8.12 5.22
CA VAL A 6 -8.21 -7.10 5.92
C VAL A 6 -7.43 -6.50 7.09
N ALA A 7 -6.67 -7.31 7.84
CA ALA A 7 -5.84 -6.82 8.95
C ALA A 7 -4.65 -5.95 8.49
N LEU A 8 -4.19 -6.09 7.23
CA LEU A 8 -3.09 -5.30 6.67
C LEU A 8 -3.52 -3.91 6.18
N VAL A 9 -4.77 -3.75 5.73
CA VAL A 9 -5.30 -2.46 5.23
C VAL A 9 -5.05 -1.29 6.20
N PRO A 10 -5.44 -1.35 7.49
CA PRO A 10 -5.25 -0.21 8.40
C PRO A 10 -3.78 0.11 8.67
N GLN A 11 -2.88 -0.87 8.59
CA GLN A 11 -1.44 -0.64 8.76
C GLN A 11 -0.88 0.15 7.57
N TYR A 12 -1.29 -0.21 6.35
CA TYR A 12 -0.90 0.53 5.14
C TYR A 12 -1.51 1.92 5.11
N GLU A 13 -2.77 2.08 5.52
CA GLU A 13 -3.43 3.38 5.64
C GLU A 13 -2.70 4.29 6.64
N ALA A 14 -2.35 3.77 7.82
CA ALA A 14 -1.57 4.51 8.81
C ALA A 14 -0.18 4.91 8.27
N SER A 15 0.47 4.04 7.47
CA SER A 15 1.76 4.37 6.83
C SER A 15 1.67 5.47 5.76
N LEU A 16 0.46 5.76 5.29
CA LEU A 16 0.15 6.79 4.30
C LEU A 16 -0.49 8.03 4.96
N ALA A 17 -0.66 8.03 6.28
CA ALA A 17 -1.17 9.19 7.00
C ALA A 17 -0.21 10.37 6.79
N PRO A 18 -0.72 11.55 6.37
CA PRO A 18 0.14 12.69 6.15
C PRO A 18 0.84 13.17 7.43
N ALA A 19 1.97 13.85 7.25
CA ALA A 19 2.62 14.55 8.33
C ALA A 19 1.68 15.61 8.92
N SER A 20 1.75 15.83 10.23
CA SER A 20 1.10 17.02 10.81
C SER A 20 1.72 18.29 10.23
N ARG A 21 0.94 19.38 10.13
CA ARG A 21 1.46 20.69 9.67
C ARG A 21 2.73 21.08 10.42
N GLN A 22 2.73 20.96 11.75
CA GLN A 22 3.92 21.24 12.57
C GLN A 22 5.08 20.28 12.28
N GLY A 23 4.80 19.02 11.94
CA GLY A 23 5.79 18.07 11.45
C GLY A 23 6.46 18.53 10.17
N CYS A 24 5.66 18.95 9.17
CA CYS A 24 6.14 19.52 7.93
C CYS A 24 7.00 20.77 8.17
N ARG A 25 6.49 21.76 8.91
CA ARG A 25 7.20 22.99 9.26
C ARG A 25 8.56 22.71 9.90
N ARG A 26 8.63 21.77 10.85
CA ARG A 26 9.91 21.37 11.47
C ARG A 26 10.87 20.72 10.49
N ALA A 27 10.39 19.87 9.57
CA ALA A 27 11.23 19.24 8.57
C ALA A 27 11.83 20.28 7.60
N ILE A 28 11.01 21.23 7.14
CA ILE A 28 11.43 22.32 6.25
C ILE A 28 12.35 23.31 6.95
N ALA A 29 12.06 23.68 8.21
CA ALA A 29 12.93 24.54 9.00
C ALA A 29 14.32 23.90 9.19
N LYS A 30 14.39 22.60 9.50
CA LYS A 30 15.66 21.86 9.58
C LYS A 30 16.40 21.84 8.25
N LEU A 31 15.68 21.62 7.14
CA LEU A 31 16.26 21.67 5.80
C LEU A 31 16.86 23.05 5.52
N ALA A 32 16.15 24.13 5.89
CA ALA A 32 16.59 25.50 5.66
C ALA A 32 17.90 25.85 6.38
N MET A 33 18.18 25.22 7.53
CA MET A 33 19.44 25.42 8.26
C MET A 33 20.69 24.97 7.48
N ALA A 34 20.53 24.10 6.47
CA ALA A 34 21.64 23.63 5.66
C ALA A 34 21.99 24.55 4.48
N TYR A 35 21.19 25.60 4.23
CA TYR A 35 21.37 26.53 3.13
C TYR A 35 21.70 27.93 3.64
N PRO A 36 22.42 28.75 2.85
CA PRO A 36 22.70 30.13 3.22
C PRO A 36 21.42 30.89 3.57
N SER A 37 21.39 31.51 4.75
CA SER A 37 20.23 32.30 5.18
C SER A 37 20.15 33.60 4.39
N ALA A 38 19.06 33.78 3.65
CA ALA A 38 18.67 35.10 3.16
C ALA A 38 18.20 35.94 4.34
N LYS A 39 18.49 37.25 4.32
CA LYS A 39 17.87 38.19 5.27
C LYS A 39 16.40 38.35 4.91
N VAL A 40 15.56 37.56 5.55
CA VAL A 40 14.09 37.63 5.44
C VAL A 40 13.52 38.06 6.79
N SER A 41 12.39 38.74 6.76
CA SER A 41 11.64 39.05 7.98
C SER A 41 11.03 37.78 8.59
N ASP A 42 10.71 37.83 9.88
CA ASP A 42 10.05 36.72 10.57
C ASP A 42 8.69 36.38 9.92
N ILE A 43 7.96 37.38 9.43
CA ILE A 43 6.69 37.21 8.73
C ILE A 43 6.89 36.43 7.43
N GLU A 44 7.92 36.75 6.65
CA GLU A 44 8.23 36.04 5.40
C GLU A 44 8.70 34.61 5.66
N ALA A 45 9.51 34.40 6.71
CA ALA A 45 9.95 33.07 7.11
C ALA A 45 8.75 32.19 7.50
N GLU A 46 7.81 32.75 8.26
CA GLU A 46 6.59 32.07 8.67
C GLU A 46 5.67 31.76 7.49
N ALA A 47 5.43 32.74 6.61
CA ALA A 47 4.64 32.56 5.41
C ALA A 47 5.24 31.48 4.48
N ARG A 48 6.57 31.43 4.38
CA ARG A 48 7.26 30.36 3.65
C ARG A 48 6.95 29.00 4.26
N LEU A 49 7.04 28.84 5.57
CA LEU A 49 6.74 27.56 6.23
C LEU A 49 5.28 27.13 6.01
N GLU A 50 4.33 28.07 6.01
CA GLU A 50 2.92 27.78 5.71
C GLU A 50 2.71 27.34 4.25
N ILE A 51 3.36 28.00 3.28
CA ILE A 51 3.31 27.58 1.87
C ILE A 51 3.77 26.14 1.70
N TYR A 52 4.84 25.73 2.39
CA TYR A 52 5.29 24.34 2.31
C TYR A 52 4.36 23.38 3.05
N ALA A 53 3.78 23.79 4.17
CA ALA A 53 2.81 22.98 4.90
C ALA A 53 1.55 22.70 4.07
N ASP A 54 1.06 23.71 3.34
CA ASP A 54 -0.06 23.56 2.39
C ASP A 54 0.36 22.73 1.18
N ALA A 55 1.51 23.03 0.58
CA ALA A 55 1.95 22.38 -0.64
C ALA A 55 2.39 20.91 -0.44
N LEU A 56 2.54 20.42 0.79
CA LEU A 56 2.98 19.06 1.13
C LEU A 56 2.04 18.37 2.13
N ASP A 57 0.79 18.83 2.21
CA ASP A 57 -0.22 18.40 3.16
C ASP A 57 -0.64 16.92 3.04
N ASP A 58 -0.38 16.29 1.90
CA ASP A 58 -0.69 14.89 1.62
C ASP A 58 0.51 13.93 1.80
N VAL A 59 1.68 14.45 2.19
CA VAL A 59 2.92 13.69 2.24
C VAL A 59 3.13 13.08 3.64
N PRO A 60 3.31 11.75 3.75
CA PRO A 60 3.65 11.10 5.02
C PRO A 60 4.97 11.60 5.60
N GLY A 61 5.07 11.67 6.93
CA GLY A 61 6.22 12.28 7.61
C GLY A 61 7.56 11.59 7.34
N ASP A 62 7.58 10.26 7.21
CA ASP A 62 8.78 9.49 6.88
C ASP A 62 9.21 9.72 5.42
N VAL A 63 8.25 9.80 4.50
CA VAL A 63 8.49 10.13 3.09
C VAL A 63 9.04 11.56 2.97
N LEU A 64 8.46 12.52 3.67
CA LEU A 64 8.93 13.90 3.70
C LEU A 64 10.36 13.98 4.25
N ALA A 65 10.65 13.27 5.34
CA ALA A 65 11.99 13.22 5.91
C ALA A 65 13.02 12.66 4.91
N ALA A 66 12.68 11.57 4.20
CA ALA A 66 13.53 11.00 3.16
C ALA A 66 13.73 11.97 1.99
N ALA A 67 12.68 12.67 1.56
CA ALA A 67 12.75 13.67 0.49
C ALA A 67 13.64 14.86 0.87
N CYS A 68 13.51 15.38 2.10
CA CYS A 68 14.40 16.42 2.62
C CYS A 68 15.86 15.94 2.69
N ALA A 69 16.10 14.70 3.13
CA ALA A 69 17.45 14.13 3.18
C ALA A 69 18.06 13.90 1.79
N ALA A 70 17.24 13.60 0.78
CA ALA A 70 17.69 13.57 -0.62
C ALA A 70 18.02 14.97 -1.13
N ALA A 71 17.15 15.95 -0.87
CA ALA A 71 17.39 17.33 -1.28
C ALA A 71 18.68 17.92 -0.67
N LEU A 72 18.99 17.61 0.60
CA LEU A 72 20.26 17.99 1.22
C LEU A 72 21.50 17.50 0.47
N ARG A 73 21.42 16.31 -0.16
CA ARG A 73 22.55 15.70 -0.86
C ARG A 73 22.66 16.15 -2.31
N GLU A 74 21.54 16.53 -2.92
CA GLU A 74 21.41 16.68 -4.37
C GLU A 74 21.15 18.13 -4.82
N SER A 75 20.52 18.95 -3.97
CA SER A 75 20.12 20.31 -4.31
C SER A 75 21.21 21.33 -3.98
N ARG A 76 21.57 22.16 -4.97
CA ARG A 76 22.52 23.27 -4.79
C ARG A 76 21.91 24.49 -4.09
N PHE A 77 20.60 24.66 -4.24
CA PHE A 77 19.82 25.75 -3.65
C PHE A 77 18.71 25.18 -2.77
N PHE A 78 18.11 26.04 -1.95
CA PHE A 78 16.98 25.64 -1.12
C PHE A 78 15.83 25.15 -2.02
N PRO A 79 15.41 23.89 -1.89
CA PRO A 79 14.49 23.26 -2.85
C PRO A 79 13.08 23.81 -2.68
N THR A 80 12.40 24.03 -3.80
CA THR A 80 10.98 24.37 -3.89
C THR A 80 10.07 23.20 -3.45
N PRO A 81 8.78 23.44 -3.13
CA PRO A 81 7.85 22.35 -2.82
C PRO A 81 7.74 21.31 -3.95
N ALA A 82 7.81 21.74 -5.21
CA ALA A 82 7.78 20.85 -6.37
C ALA A 82 9.00 19.91 -6.41
N GLU A 83 10.19 20.45 -6.18
CA GLU A 83 11.44 19.66 -6.10
C GLU A 83 11.42 18.68 -4.91
N ILE A 84 10.79 19.04 -3.79
CA ILE A 84 10.59 18.10 -2.68
C ILE A 84 9.62 16.98 -3.11
N ARG A 85 8.52 17.31 -3.81
CA ARG A 85 7.55 16.32 -4.30
C ARG A 85 8.15 15.32 -5.28
N GLU A 86 9.03 15.77 -6.17
CA GLU A 86 9.75 14.88 -7.10
C GLU A 86 10.57 13.81 -6.35
N ARG A 87 11.04 14.14 -5.14
CA ARG A 87 11.80 13.23 -4.29
C ARG A 87 10.93 12.31 -3.42
N CYS A 88 9.60 12.50 -3.43
CA CYS A 88 8.64 11.64 -2.74
C CYS A 88 8.34 10.33 -3.51
N GLY A 89 9.32 9.74 -4.20
CA GLY A 89 9.11 8.62 -5.13
C GLY A 89 8.49 7.36 -4.50
N MET A 90 8.63 7.19 -3.18
CA MET A 90 8.02 6.08 -2.44
C MET A 90 6.49 6.22 -2.30
N LEU A 91 5.94 7.43 -2.38
CA LEU A 91 4.53 7.69 -2.09
C LEU A 91 3.60 7.03 -3.11
N ALA A 92 3.90 7.18 -4.40
CA ALA A 92 3.09 6.59 -5.47
C ALA A 92 3.06 5.06 -5.37
N ARG A 93 4.22 4.44 -5.10
CA ARG A 93 4.33 3.00 -4.90
C ARG A 93 3.50 2.52 -3.71
N ARG A 94 3.58 3.20 -2.55
CA ARG A 94 2.79 2.83 -1.36
C ARG A 94 1.28 2.98 -1.59
N LYS A 95 0.85 4.07 -2.25
CA LYS A 95 -0.55 4.27 -2.65
C LYS A 95 -1.03 3.13 -3.57
N TRP A 96 -0.20 2.71 -4.52
CA TRP A 96 -0.50 1.57 -5.39
C TRP A 96 -0.56 0.23 -4.65
N GLU A 97 0.36 -0.01 -3.70
CA GLU A 97 0.35 -1.21 -2.86
C GLU A 97 -0.93 -1.32 -2.03
N LEU A 98 -1.38 -0.23 -1.40
CA LEU A 98 -2.67 -0.20 -0.69
C LEU A 98 -3.85 -0.48 -1.63
N SER A 99 -3.85 0.12 -2.83
CA SER A 99 -4.88 -0.13 -3.85
C SER A 99 -4.97 -1.62 -4.23
N LYS A 100 -3.83 -2.29 -4.42
CA LYS A 100 -3.79 -3.74 -4.67
C LYS A 100 -4.36 -4.55 -3.52
N ILE A 101 -3.99 -4.24 -2.27
CA ILE A 101 -4.51 -4.96 -1.10
C ILE A 101 -6.04 -4.84 -1.04
N ARG A 102 -6.57 -3.62 -1.23
CA ARG A 102 -8.01 -3.38 -1.30
C ARG A 102 -8.69 -4.16 -2.43
N ALA A 103 -8.08 -4.19 -3.61
CA ALA A 103 -8.59 -4.95 -4.74
C ALA A 103 -8.62 -6.47 -4.46
N LEU A 104 -7.60 -7.01 -3.79
CA LEU A 104 -7.55 -8.42 -3.38
C LEU A 104 -8.63 -8.76 -2.35
N VAL A 105 -8.86 -7.89 -1.36
CA VAL A 105 -9.96 -8.03 -0.40
C VAL A 105 -11.31 -8.06 -1.13
N ALA A 106 -11.57 -7.09 -2.00
CA ALA A 106 -12.82 -7.02 -2.77
C ALA A 106 -13.02 -8.26 -3.67
N THR A 107 -11.93 -8.76 -4.26
CA THR A 107 -11.94 -9.96 -5.09
C THR A 107 -12.29 -11.20 -4.26
N HIS A 108 -11.71 -11.35 -3.07
CA HIS A 108 -12.06 -12.42 -2.15
C HIS A 108 -13.53 -12.29 -1.70
N ASP A 109 -14.01 -11.10 -1.39
CA ASP A 109 -15.42 -10.88 -0.98
C ASP A 109 -16.41 -11.31 -2.07
N ARG A 110 -16.08 -11.05 -3.33
CA ARG A 110 -16.91 -11.43 -4.48
C ARG A 110 -16.86 -12.93 -4.79
N MET A 111 -15.69 -13.55 -4.66
CA MET A 111 -15.48 -14.95 -5.06
C MET A 111 -15.67 -15.94 -3.91
N TRP A 112 -15.73 -15.46 -2.66
CA TRP A 112 -15.95 -16.30 -1.51
C TRP A 112 -17.30 -16.98 -1.63
N ARG A 113 -17.26 -18.31 -1.58
CA ARG A 113 -18.43 -19.16 -1.40
C ARG A 113 -18.25 -19.85 -0.06
N PRO A 114 -19.31 -19.99 0.75
CA PRO A 114 -19.25 -20.86 1.91
C PRO A 114 -18.87 -22.26 1.43
N ASP A 115 -18.10 -22.99 2.25
CA ASP A 115 -17.89 -24.40 2.00
C ASP A 115 -19.25 -25.07 1.88
N PRO A 116 -19.48 -25.91 0.84
CA PRO A 116 -20.73 -26.62 0.73
C PRO A 116 -20.94 -27.42 2.02
N ALA A 117 -22.20 -27.57 2.43
CA ALA A 117 -22.53 -28.42 3.57
C ALA A 117 -21.86 -29.79 3.38
N PRO A 118 -21.34 -30.41 4.46
CA PRO A 118 -20.83 -31.76 4.35
C PRO A 118 -21.90 -32.65 3.74
N LEU A 119 -21.49 -33.49 2.78
CA LEU A 119 -22.41 -34.42 2.12
C LEU A 119 -23.16 -35.22 3.19
N SER A 120 -24.47 -35.33 3.02
CA SER A 120 -25.24 -36.29 3.79
C SER A 120 -24.70 -37.71 3.55
N ALA A 121 -24.99 -38.64 4.47
CA ALA A 121 -24.56 -40.03 4.32
C ALA A 121 -25.05 -40.64 2.98
N GLU A 122 -26.22 -40.23 2.49
CA GLU A 122 -26.79 -40.66 1.22
C GLU A 122 -26.03 -40.08 0.02
N GLU A 123 -25.74 -38.78 0.04
CA GLU A 123 -24.96 -38.13 -1.02
C GLU A 123 -23.51 -38.64 -1.07
N ALA A 124 -22.90 -38.91 0.09
CA ALA A 124 -21.57 -39.52 0.17
C ALA A 124 -21.55 -40.93 -0.41
N ALA A 125 -22.60 -41.73 -0.17
CA ALA A 125 -22.76 -43.06 -0.76
C ALA A 125 -22.92 -42.98 -2.29
N GLU A 126 -23.69 -42.03 -2.80
CA GLU A 126 -23.83 -41.81 -4.26
C GLU A 126 -22.51 -41.36 -4.92
N VAL A 127 -21.79 -40.42 -4.31
CA VAL A 127 -20.46 -40.02 -4.80
C VAL A 127 -19.48 -41.19 -4.81
N SER A 128 -19.53 -42.05 -3.79
CA SER A 128 -18.70 -43.27 -3.71
C SER A 128 -19.04 -44.27 -4.83
N LYS A 129 -20.32 -44.47 -5.15
CA LYS A 129 -20.77 -45.32 -6.28
C LYS A 129 -20.30 -44.76 -7.62
N ILE A 130 -20.43 -43.45 -7.82
CA ILE A 130 -19.98 -42.76 -9.04
C ILE A 130 -18.46 -42.93 -9.20
N ALA A 131 -17.69 -42.68 -8.14
CA ALA A 131 -16.23 -42.85 -8.14
C ALA A 131 -15.81 -44.29 -8.43
N ALA A 132 -16.51 -45.28 -7.87
CA ALA A 132 -16.27 -46.69 -8.15
C ALA A 132 -16.53 -47.04 -9.62
N ARG A 133 -17.56 -46.45 -10.25
CA ARG A 133 -17.86 -46.66 -11.68
C ARG A 133 -16.73 -46.16 -12.57
N PHE A 134 -16.25 -44.95 -12.35
CA PHE A 134 -15.12 -44.39 -13.11
C PHE A 134 -13.83 -45.21 -12.96
N LYS A 135 -13.54 -45.71 -11.75
CA LYS A 135 -12.37 -46.56 -11.52
C LYS A 135 -12.46 -47.90 -12.27
N THR A 136 -13.67 -48.42 -12.41
CA THR A 136 -13.92 -49.67 -13.14
C THR A 136 -13.80 -49.46 -14.65
N ASP A 137 -14.25 -48.30 -15.16
CA ASP A 137 -14.16 -47.93 -16.57
C ASP A 137 -12.71 -47.71 -17.02
N ASP A 138 -11.87 -47.07 -16.18
CA ASP A 138 -10.42 -46.92 -16.43
C ASP A 138 -9.70 -48.28 -16.47
N GLN A 139 -9.99 -49.18 -15.53
CA GLN A 139 -9.39 -50.52 -15.50
C GLN A 139 -9.82 -51.39 -16.69
N ALA A 140 -11.07 -51.24 -17.15
CA ALA A 140 -11.57 -51.94 -18.33
C ALA A 140 -10.98 -51.39 -19.64
N ALA A 141 -10.65 -50.10 -19.68
CA ALA A 141 -9.94 -49.48 -20.82
C ALA A 141 -8.48 -49.94 -20.89
N GLU A 142 -7.78 -50.02 -19.74
CA GLU A 142 -6.41 -50.54 -19.67
C GLU A 142 -6.33 -52.03 -20.03
N ALA A 143 -7.29 -52.86 -19.58
CA ALA A 143 -7.34 -54.29 -19.88
C ALA A 143 -7.66 -54.61 -21.36
N LYS A 144 -8.25 -53.67 -22.11
CA LYS A 144 -8.50 -53.82 -23.56
C LYS A 144 -7.33 -53.34 -24.43
N ALA A 145 -6.38 -52.62 -23.84
CA ALA A 145 -5.20 -52.08 -24.53
C ALA A 145 -3.94 -52.96 -24.37
N ALA A 146 -4.02 -54.03 -23.56
CA ALA A 146 -2.98 -55.05 -23.36
C ALA A 146 -3.29 -56.33 -24.14
#